data_AF-A0A0V8RTZ0-F1
#
_entry.id   AF-A0A0V8RTZ0-F1
#
_cell.length_a   1.000
_cell.length_b   1.000
_cell.length_c   1.000
_cell.angle_alpha   90.00
_cell.angle_beta   90.00
_cell.angle_gamma   90.00
#
_symmetry.space_group_name_H-M   'P 1'
#
loop_
_entity.id
_entity.type
_entity.pdbx_description
1 polymer ?
#
loop_
_entity_poly.entity_id
_entity_poly.type
_entity_poly.pdbx_seq_one_letter_code
_entity_poly.pdbx_strand_id
1 'polypeptide(L)'
;MKPGIMLFSGMWRMSGTGGGHHEGGPPPAGGEQPRLTLEPGGELSLGRLEAKLGTNGLLEACDGYNCIRARLPRGAAARLEPVPPVHVPSQMTNCLYLEFEEQLVTPGEHAVFWATVPYELAIYANGVLLGYLSPLRVKYTLVGDVVEGTVCRYHRSRASTDPRELQAGMEEALAAIEFRGAPGRVPGVGFHVADIPLYVKDGRVYYPLVRAEVGASRVSSRVDQRPPVEGARGVQRSRQRGILPQVFVVTI
;
A
#
# COMPACT_ATOMS: atom_id res chain seq x y z
N MET A 1 -0.08 43.63 -26.78
CA MET A 1 1.37 43.32 -26.82
C MET A 1 1.61 42.08 -25.95
N LYS A 2 2.12 40.99 -26.54
CA LYS A 2 2.45 39.73 -25.84
C LYS A 2 3.86 39.83 -25.26
N PRO A 3 4.17 39.28 -24.07
CA PRO A 3 5.53 38.93 -23.70
C PRO A 3 5.88 37.53 -24.21
N GLY A 4 7.09 37.44 -24.76
CA GLY A 4 7.63 36.27 -25.45
C GLY A 4 8.24 35.21 -24.52
N ILE A 5 8.22 33.99 -25.04
CA ILE A 5 8.84 32.79 -24.49
C ILE A 5 10.33 32.80 -24.88
N MET A 6 11.23 32.63 -23.91
CA MET A 6 12.64 32.28 -24.17
C MET A 6 12.83 30.76 -24.00
N LEU A 7 13.22 30.11 -25.08
CA LEU A 7 13.69 28.72 -25.10
C LEU A 7 15.23 28.74 -25.08
N PHE A 8 15.84 28.11 -24.08
CA PHE A 8 17.27 27.77 -24.10
C PHE A 8 17.44 26.37 -24.71
N SER A 9 18.00 26.30 -25.91
CA SER A 9 18.46 25.06 -26.54
C SER A 9 19.94 24.87 -26.20
N GLY A 10 20.23 23.93 -25.29
CA GLY A 10 21.57 23.46 -24.97
C GLY A 10 21.94 22.29 -25.87
N MET A 11 22.87 22.55 -26.77
CA MET A 11 23.43 21.66 -27.79
C MET A 11 24.55 20.80 -27.18
N TRP A 12 24.42 19.47 -27.22
CA TRP A 12 25.54 18.55 -26.93
C TRP A 12 25.88 17.75 -28.19
N ARG A 13 27.10 17.96 -28.70
CA ARG A 13 27.75 17.14 -29.72
C ARG A 13 28.31 15.87 -29.06
N MET A 14 28.02 14.70 -29.63
CA MET A 14 28.86 13.51 -29.44
C MET A 14 29.44 13.09 -30.79
N SER A 15 30.76 13.12 -30.87
CA SER A 15 31.55 12.45 -31.90
C SER A 15 31.74 10.99 -31.47
N GLY A 16 31.35 10.05 -32.32
CA GLY A 16 31.66 8.64 -32.15
C GLY A 16 32.84 8.22 -33.02
N THR A 17 33.70 7.34 -32.50
CA THR A 17 34.42 6.31 -33.24
C THR A 17 34.86 5.23 -32.25
N GLY A 18 34.71 3.95 -32.63
CA GLY A 18 35.28 2.81 -31.91
C GLY A 18 34.35 1.61 -31.83
N GLY A 19 34.39 0.76 -32.85
CA GLY A 19 33.66 -0.50 -32.89
C GLY A 19 34.21 -1.55 -31.93
N GLY A 20 33.31 -2.30 -31.32
CA GLY A 20 33.56 -3.52 -30.58
C GLY A 20 32.26 -4.31 -30.54
N HIS A 21 32.22 -5.43 -31.25
CA HIS A 21 31.12 -6.39 -31.17
C HIS A 21 31.11 -7.01 -29.77
N HIS A 22 30.19 -6.57 -28.92
CA HIS A 22 29.76 -7.30 -27.73
C HIS A 22 28.36 -7.84 -28.00
N GLU A 23 28.23 -9.16 -28.01
CA GLU A 23 26.94 -9.85 -27.95
C GLU A 23 26.16 -9.34 -26.74
N GLY A 24 25.02 -8.72 -27.01
CA GLY A 24 24.08 -8.27 -25.99
C GLY A 24 23.46 -9.48 -25.30
N GLY A 25 23.99 -9.84 -24.14
CA GLY A 25 23.23 -10.60 -23.15
C GLY A 25 21.97 -9.81 -22.77
N PRO A 26 20.86 -10.48 -22.44
CA PRO A 26 19.66 -9.79 -22.00
C PRO A 26 20.00 -8.88 -20.80
N PRO A 27 19.45 -7.67 -20.73
CA PRO A 27 19.63 -6.81 -19.57
C PRO A 27 19.21 -7.58 -18.31
N PRO A 28 19.92 -7.42 -17.18
CA PRO A 28 19.50 -8.05 -15.94
C PRO A 28 18.05 -7.65 -15.66
N ALA A 29 17.20 -8.65 -15.41
CA ALA A 29 15.81 -8.47 -14.97
C ALA A 29 15.80 -7.89 -13.55
N GLY A 30 16.17 -6.61 -13.44
CA GLY A 30 16.18 -5.81 -12.24
C GLY A 30 15.33 -4.59 -12.49
N GLY A 31 14.00 -4.77 -12.51
CA GLY A 31 13.12 -3.64 -12.30
C GLY A 31 13.50 -3.01 -10.96
N GLU A 32 13.91 -1.74 -10.97
CA GLU A 32 14.20 -0.99 -9.77
C GLU A 32 13.01 -1.10 -8.83
N GLN A 33 13.22 -1.81 -7.73
CA GLN A 33 12.28 -1.86 -6.62
C GLN A 33 12.15 -0.45 -6.07
N PRO A 34 10.97 -0.07 -5.53
CA PRO A 34 10.93 1.07 -4.63
C PRO A 34 11.81 0.67 -3.45
N ARG A 35 13.05 1.16 -3.41
CA ARG A 35 13.92 0.90 -2.27
C ARG A 35 13.37 1.74 -1.13
N LEU A 36 12.41 1.18 -0.41
CA LEU A 36 12.04 1.59 0.94
C LEU A 36 13.18 1.16 1.89
N THR A 37 14.41 1.48 1.53
CA THR A 37 15.63 1.24 2.30
C THR A 37 16.32 2.58 2.41
N LEU A 38 16.51 3.00 3.65
CA LEU A 38 17.15 4.24 4.01
C LEU A 38 18.63 3.93 4.30
N GLU A 39 19.48 4.30 3.35
CA GLU A 39 20.93 4.20 3.48
C GLU A 39 21.49 5.34 4.35
N PRO A 40 22.69 5.19 4.92
CA PRO A 40 23.35 6.29 5.62
C PRO A 40 23.48 7.57 4.77
N GLY A 41 23.00 8.69 5.30
CA GLY A 41 22.86 9.97 4.61
C GLY A 41 21.53 10.14 3.86
N GLY A 42 20.68 9.10 3.82
CA GLY A 42 19.40 9.10 3.13
C GLY A 42 18.29 9.79 3.92
N GLU A 43 17.33 10.32 3.17
CA GLU A 43 16.08 10.88 3.65
C GLU A 43 14.92 10.33 2.82
N LEU A 44 13.76 10.15 3.44
CA LEU A 44 12.52 9.68 2.84
C LEU A 44 11.36 10.51 3.38
N SER A 45 10.52 11.00 2.48
CA SER A 45 9.24 11.62 2.81
C SER A 45 8.13 10.87 2.08
N LEU A 46 7.13 10.40 2.82
CA LEU A 46 6.01 9.63 2.30
C LEU A 46 4.72 10.02 3.03
N GLY A 47 3.85 10.77 2.36
CA GLY A 47 2.66 11.33 3.00
C GLY A 47 3.05 12.19 4.21
N ARG A 48 2.63 11.78 5.41
CA ARG A 48 2.94 12.43 6.70
C ARG A 48 4.15 11.83 7.42
N LEU A 49 4.81 10.84 6.82
CA LEU A 49 6.00 10.21 7.35
C LEU A 49 7.24 10.93 6.82
N GLU A 50 8.16 11.24 7.74
CA GLU A 50 9.50 11.73 7.45
C GLU A 50 10.50 10.79 8.12
N ALA A 51 11.50 10.33 7.38
CA ALA A 51 12.56 9.49 7.89
C ALA A 51 13.94 9.95 7.38
N LYS A 52 14.91 9.96 8.28
CA LYS A 52 16.30 10.32 8.00
C LYS A 52 17.24 9.36 8.71
N LEU A 53 18.26 8.90 7.99
CA LEU A 53 19.38 8.17 8.57
C LEU A 53 20.65 8.99 8.37
N GLY A 54 21.18 9.59 9.44
CA GLY A 54 22.44 10.32 9.37
C GLY A 54 23.62 9.40 9.07
N THR A 55 24.67 9.94 8.43
CA THR A 55 25.95 9.22 8.23
C THR A 55 26.63 8.80 9.53
N ASN A 56 26.24 9.44 10.65
CA ASN A 56 26.64 9.08 12.01
C ASN A 56 25.84 7.90 12.60
N GLY A 57 24.93 7.29 11.85
CA GLY A 57 24.07 6.18 12.27
C GLY A 57 22.87 6.59 13.11
N LEU A 58 22.53 7.88 13.23
CA LEU A 58 21.29 8.30 13.89
C LEU A 58 20.10 8.14 12.92
N LEU A 59 19.19 7.22 13.24
CA LEU A 59 17.89 7.10 12.59
C LEU A 59 16.87 7.95 13.34
N GLU A 60 16.16 8.81 12.62
CA GLU A 60 14.97 9.52 13.08
C GLU A 60 13.86 9.32 12.06
N ALA A 61 12.76 8.70 12.47
CA ALA A 61 11.60 8.48 11.61
C ALA A 61 10.33 8.81 12.39
N CYS A 62 9.53 9.75 11.88
CA CYS A 62 8.35 10.28 12.54
C CYS A 62 7.15 10.26 11.61
N ASP A 63 5.97 10.14 12.19
CA ASP A 63 4.70 10.45 11.53
C ASP A 63 3.89 11.43 12.40
N GLY A 64 2.58 11.52 12.15
CA GLY A 64 1.69 12.38 12.94
C GLY A 64 1.34 11.87 14.35
N TYR A 65 1.85 10.71 14.77
CA TYR A 65 1.45 9.98 15.98
C TYR A 65 2.64 9.63 16.88
N ASN A 66 3.77 9.21 16.30
CA ASN A 66 4.96 8.79 17.04
C ASN A 66 6.26 9.08 16.27
N CYS A 67 7.37 9.07 17.00
CA CYS A 67 8.73 9.20 16.48
C CYS A 67 9.59 8.03 16.96
N ILE A 68 10.25 7.36 16.02
CA ILE A 68 11.26 6.34 16.26
C ILE A 68 12.63 7.01 16.16
N ARG A 69 13.42 6.95 17.23
CA ARG A 69 14.81 7.44 17.27
C ARG A 69 15.72 6.30 17.71
N ALA A 70 16.69 5.95 16.88
CA ALA A 70 17.58 4.82 17.14
C ALA A 70 19.01 5.11 16.69
N ARG A 71 20.00 4.54 17.37
CA ARG A 71 21.40 4.54 16.93
C ARG A 71 21.71 3.21 16.25
N LEU A 72 22.01 3.27 14.96
CA LEU A 72 22.43 2.12 14.15
C LEU A 72 23.97 2.04 14.11
N PRO A 73 24.55 0.85 13.93
CA PRO A 73 25.97 0.71 13.61
C PRO A 73 26.34 1.53 12.36
N ARG A 74 27.58 2.01 12.28
CA ARG A 74 28.04 2.76 11.10
C ARG A 74 27.89 1.89 9.84
N GLY A 75 27.35 2.48 8.79
CA GLY A 75 27.11 1.80 7.51
C GLY A 75 25.86 0.92 7.47
N ALA A 76 25.15 0.72 8.59
CA ALA A 76 23.90 -0.04 8.59
C ALA A 76 22.77 0.78 7.97
N ALA A 77 21.91 0.12 7.19
CA ALA A 77 20.70 0.71 6.60
C ALA A 77 19.45 0.39 7.43
N ALA A 78 18.41 1.21 7.29
CA ALA A 78 17.07 0.90 7.79
C ALA A 78 16.17 0.45 6.63
N ARG A 79 15.41 -0.63 6.82
CA ARG A 79 14.42 -1.13 5.86
C ARG A 79 13.04 -0.75 6.33
N LEU A 80 12.21 -0.22 5.44
CA LEU A 80 10.82 0.12 5.68
C LEU A 80 9.97 -0.86 4.87
N GLU A 81 9.17 -1.68 5.55
CA GLU A 81 8.37 -2.72 4.93
C GLU A 81 6.87 -2.36 5.05
N PRO A 82 6.10 -2.34 3.95
CA PRO A 82 4.66 -2.12 4.04
C PRO A 82 3.98 -3.26 4.82
N VAL A 83 3.11 -2.87 5.74
CA VAL A 83 2.28 -3.75 6.58
C VAL A 83 0.82 -3.26 6.62
N PRO A 84 -0.14 -4.12 6.98
CA PRO A 84 -1.51 -3.69 7.19
C PRO A 84 -1.66 -2.53 8.20
N PRO A 85 -2.63 -1.61 8.00
CA PRO A 85 -2.73 -0.32 8.68
C PRO A 85 -3.46 -0.41 10.02
N VAL A 86 -2.97 -1.28 10.89
CA VAL A 86 -3.60 -1.61 12.18
C VAL A 86 -2.68 -1.44 13.38
N HIS A 87 -1.44 -0.96 13.21
CA HIS A 87 -0.47 -0.88 14.28
C HIS A 87 -0.39 0.52 14.91
N VAL A 88 -0.68 1.58 14.15
CA VAL A 88 -0.54 2.99 14.59
C VAL A 88 -1.91 3.63 14.86
N PRO A 89 -2.09 4.46 15.90
CA PRO A 89 -1.17 4.72 17.01
C PRO A 89 -1.09 3.54 18.00
N SER A 90 -2.07 2.64 17.94
CA SER A 90 -2.14 1.39 18.68
C SER A 90 -3.04 0.40 17.95
N GLN A 91 -2.85 -0.89 18.21
CA GLN A 91 -3.66 -1.95 17.59
C GLN A 91 -5.03 -2.07 18.26
N MET A 92 -5.98 -1.25 17.79
CA MET A 92 -7.36 -1.21 18.30
C MET A 92 -8.30 -2.19 17.59
N THR A 93 -7.98 -2.59 16.36
CA THR A 93 -8.83 -3.43 15.52
C THR A 93 -8.00 -4.19 14.49
N ASN A 94 -8.55 -5.29 14.01
CA ASN A 94 -8.03 -6.08 12.90
C ASN A 94 -8.85 -5.90 11.61
N CYS A 95 -9.80 -4.96 11.60
CA CYS A 95 -10.68 -4.66 10.49
C CYS A 95 -10.26 -3.37 9.77
N LEU A 96 -10.35 -3.37 8.43
CA LEU A 96 -10.28 -2.19 7.59
C LEU A 96 -11.61 -2.05 6.84
N TYR A 97 -12.19 -0.84 6.88
CA TYR A 97 -13.36 -0.43 6.12
C TYR A 97 -12.96 0.63 5.09
N LEU A 98 -13.22 0.30 3.82
CA LEU A 98 -13.07 1.20 2.69
C LEU A 98 -14.44 1.76 2.34
N GLU A 99 -14.63 3.06 2.54
CA GLU A 99 -15.79 3.78 2.01
C GLU A 99 -15.44 4.31 0.63
N PHE A 100 -16.21 3.96 -0.39
CA PHE A 100 -15.94 4.44 -1.74
C PHE A 100 -16.38 5.88 -1.92
N GLU A 101 -15.54 6.71 -2.56
CA GLU A 101 -15.88 8.11 -2.87
C GLU A 101 -17.12 8.22 -3.76
N GLU A 102 -17.25 7.27 -4.68
CA GLU A 102 -18.39 7.08 -5.56
C GLU A 102 -19.02 5.72 -5.26
N GLN A 103 -20.35 5.65 -5.15
CA GLN A 103 -21.02 4.38 -4.92
C GLN A 103 -20.79 3.44 -6.10
N LEU A 104 -20.29 2.24 -5.80
CA LEU A 104 -20.13 1.22 -6.83
C LEU A 104 -21.49 0.59 -7.13
N VAL A 105 -21.73 0.29 -8.40
CA VAL A 105 -22.91 -0.46 -8.84
C VAL A 105 -22.46 -1.81 -9.37
N THR A 106 -22.91 -2.89 -8.73
CA THR A 106 -22.66 -4.25 -9.21
C THR A 106 -23.85 -4.76 -10.03
N PRO A 107 -23.61 -5.43 -11.19
CA PRO A 107 -24.67 -6.02 -12.00
C PRO A 107 -25.19 -7.36 -11.44
N GLY A 108 -24.62 -7.87 -10.34
CA GLY A 108 -25.03 -9.12 -9.69
C GLY A 108 -24.15 -10.32 -10.04
N GLU A 109 -23.83 -10.56 -11.30
CA GLU A 109 -23.05 -11.75 -11.66
C GLU A 109 -21.61 -11.70 -11.14
N HIS A 110 -20.80 -10.84 -11.73
CA HIS A 110 -19.39 -10.70 -11.42
C HIS A 110 -18.92 -9.31 -11.85
N ALA A 111 -18.27 -8.59 -10.94
CA ALA A 111 -17.61 -7.32 -11.24
C ALA A 111 -16.29 -7.22 -10.48
N VAL A 112 -15.27 -6.63 -11.08
CA VAL A 112 -14.00 -6.36 -10.42
C VAL A 112 -13.74 -4.87 -10.44
N PHE A 113 -13.49 -4.32 -9.26
CA PHE A 113 -13.04 -2.95 -9.09
C PHE A 113 -11.69 -2.94 -8.39
N TRP A 114 -10.86 -1.97 -8.73
CA TRP A 114 -9.65 -1.62 -8.02
C TRP A 114 -9.96 -0.48 -7.07
N ALA A 115 -9.32 -0.48 -5.90
CA ALA A 115 -9.53 0.52 -4.87
C ALA A 115 -8.20 0.97 -4.25
N THR A 116 -8.10 2.24 -3.85
CA THR A 116 -6.98 2.74 -3.03
C THR A 116 -7.12 2.27 -1.59
N VAL A 117 -6.03 1.81 -0.98
CA VAL A 117 -6.04 1.20 0.35
C VAL A 117 -4.87 1.71 1.17
N PRO A 118 -5.06 2.10 2.45
CA PRO A 118 -3.96 2.56 3.28
C PRO A 118 -3.05 1.37 3.65
N TYR A 119 -1.79 1.66 3.92
CA TYR A 119 -0.87 0.73 4.56
C TYR A 119 0.03 1.51 5.55
N GLU A 120 0.69 0.79 6.45
CA GLU A 120 1.66 1.34 7.40
C GLU A 120 3.06 0.83 7.06
N LEU A 121 4.10 1.44 7.61
CA LEU A 121 5.48 1.01 7.42
C LEU A 121 6.05 0.47 8.73
N ALA A 122 6.48 -0.79 8.70
CA ALA A 122 7.30 -1.38 9.74
C ALA A 122 8.78 -1.05 9.46
N ILE A 123 9.46 -0.47 10.45
CA ILE A 123 10.86 -0.05 10.31
C ILE A 123 11.75 -1.09 10.97
N TYR A 124 12.68 -1.64 10.19
CA TYR A 124 13.66 -2.63 10.64
C TYR A 124 15.09 -2.10 10.48
N ALA A 125 15.97 -2.46 11.40
CA ALA A 125 17.41 -2.33 11.22
C ALA A 125 18.10 -3.62 11.66
N ASN A 126 18.97 -4.17 10.81
CA ASN A 126 19.67 -5.45 11.07
C ASN A 126 18.72 -6.60 11.51
N GLY A 127 17.52 -6.65 10.94
CA GLY A 127 16.49 -7.65 11.28
C GLY A 127 15.69 -7.38 12.55
N VAL A 128 16.00 -6.33 13.30
CA VAL A 128 15.26 -5.91 14.49
C VAL A 128 14.16 -4.93 14.11
N LEU A 129 12.92 -5.21 14.51
CA LEU A 129 11.80 -4.28 14.38
C LEU A 129 11.99 -3.12 15.38
N LEU A 130 12.00 -1.89 14.87
CA LEU A 130 12.13 -0.67 15.65
C LEU A 130 10.77 -0.03 15.96
N GLY A 131 9.78 -0.24 15.10
CA GLY A 131 8.41 0.24 15.30
C GLY A 131 7.63 0.36 13.99
N TYR A 132 6.44 0.94 14.11
CA TYR A 132 5.51 1.16 13.01
C TYR A 132 5.21 2.66 12.88
N LEU A 133 5.03 3.12 11.65
CA LEU A 133 4.61 4.48 11.31
C LEU A 133 3.53 4.45 10.22
N SER A 134 2.64 5.45 10.22
CA SER A 134 1.55 5.61 9.26
C SER A 134 1.82 6.81 8.34
N PRO A 135 2.02 6.60 7.03
CA PRO A 135 2.07 7.68 6.04
C PRO A 135 0.78 8.51 5.98
N LEU A 136 -0.35 7.92 6.38
CA LEU A 136 -1.67 8.52 6.26
C LEU A 136 -2.28 8.86 7.63
N ARG A 137 -3.27 9.76 7.63
CA ARG A 137 -4.07 10.05 8.82
C ARG A 137 -4.95 8.85 9.16
N VAL A 138 -4.79 8.36 10.38
CA VAL A 138 -5.62 7.32 11.01
C VAL A 138 -7.01 7.86 11.35
N LYS A 139 -8.04 7.10 10.96
CA LYS A 139 -9.43 7.29 11.35
C LYS A 139 -10.06 5.92 11.67
N TYR A 140 -11.11 5.92 12.48
CA TYR A 140 -11.88 4.72 12.80
C TYR A 140 -13.35 4.98 12.55
N THR A 141 -14.10 3.91 12.28
CA THR A 141 -15.55 3.92 12.20
C THR A 141 -16.13 2.68 12.88
N LEU A 142 -17.36 2.77 13.34
CA LEU A 142 -18.14 1.61 13.77
C LEU A 142 -18.95 1.10 12.58
N VAL A 143 -18.74 -0.15 12.19
CA VAL A 143 -19.49 -0.80 11.11
C VAL A 143 -20.51 -1.75 11.74
N GLY A 144 -21.79 -1.53 11.49
CA GLY A 144 -22.90 -2.22 12.14
C GLY A 144 -23.57 -1.35 13.22
N ASP A 145 -24.36 -1.98 14.09
CA ASP A 145 -25.04 -1.27 15.18
C ASP A 145 -24.13 -1.07 16.42
N VAL A 146 -24.64 -0.38 17.44
CA VAL A 146 -23.89 0.00 18.65
C VAL A 146 -23.58 -1.20 19.56
N VAL A 147 -24.30 -2.32 19.41
CA VAL A 147 -24.19 -3.51 20.26
C VAL A 147 -23.29 -4.58 19.62
N GLU A 148 -23.52 -4.88 18.35
CA GLU A 148 -22.82 -5.96 17.62
C GLU A 148 -21.84 -5.44 16.55
N GLY A 149 -21.76 -4.13 16.36
CA GLY A 149 -20.89 -3.52 15.37
C GLY A 149 -19.40 -3.76 15.64
N THR A 150 -18.60 -3.70 14.58
CA THR A 150 -17.15 -3.83 14.64
C THR A 150 -16.49 -2.48 14.39
N VAL A 151 -15.60 -2.06 15.30
CA VAL A 151 -14.73 -0.91 15.05
C VAL A 151 -13.73 -1.30 13.96
N CYS A 152 -13.67 -0.53 12.89
CA CYS A 152 -12.74 -0.75 11.77
C CYS A 152 -11.86 0.48 11.56
N ARG A 153 -10.63 0.25 11.10
CA ARG A 153 -9.82 1.29 10.48
C ARG A 153 -10.61 1.85 9.31
N TYR A 154 -10.80 3.16 9.25
CA TYR A 154 -11.59 3.81 8.20
C TYR A 154 -10.66 4.44 7.17
N HIS A 155 -10.97 4.25 5.90
CA HIS A 155 -10.36 4.97 4.81
C HIS A 155 -11.38 5.27 3.72
N ARG A 156 -11.34 6.50 3.20
CA ARG A 156 -12.12 6.91 2.05
C ARG A 156 -11.31 6.58 0.80
N SER A 157 -11.86 5.74 -0.06
CA SER A 157 -11.16 5.04 -1.13
C SER A 157 -11.68 5.48 -2.50
N ARG A 158 -10.76 5.74 -3.42
CA ARG A 158 -11.07 5.90 -4.85
C ARG A 158 -11.17 4.52 -5.48
N ALA A 159 -12.12 4.33 -6.37
CA ALA A 159 -12.32 3.06 -7.06
C ALA A 159 -12.49 3.24 -8.58
N SER A 160 -12.01 2.27 -9.35
CA SER A 160 -12.14 2.22 -10.81
C SER A 160 -12.11 0.77 -11.31
N THR A 161 -12.63 0.51 -12.50
CA THR A 161 -12.46 -0.78 -13.19
C THR A 161 -11.03 -1.00 -13.72
N ASP A 162 -10.24 0.06 -13.92
CA ASP A 162 -8.83 0.00 -14.36
C ASP A 162 -7.90 0.58 -13.27
N PRO A 163 -6.92 -0.19 -12.73
CA PRO A 163 -6.01 0.31 -11.71
C PRO A 163 -5.09 1.44 -12.19
N ARG A 164 -4.97 1.67 -13.51
CA ARG A 164 -4.18 2.76 -14.10
C ARG A 164 -4.86 4.12 -13.95
N GLU A 165 -6.18 4.13 -13.82
CA GLU A 165 -6.96 5.35 -13.58
C GLU A 165 -6.85 5.83 -12.14
N LEU A 166 -6.49 4.93 -11.22
CA LEU A 166 -6.23 5.27 -9.83
C LEU A 166 -4.89 5.99 -9.71
N GLN A 167 -4.96 7.30 -9.50
CA GLN A 167 -3.81 8.14 -9.10
C GLN A 167 -3.43 7.88 -7.63
N ALA A 168 -3.16 6.62 -7.29
CA ALA A 168 -2.64 6.22 -5.99
C ALA A 168 -1.21 6.76 -5.86
N GLY A 169 -0.99 7.58 -4.83
CA GLY A 169 0.36 7.98 -4.43
C GLY A 169 1.14 6.80 -3.90
N MET A 170 2.43 7.00 -3.61
CA MET A 170 3.27 5.95 -3.04
C MET A 170 2.80 5.54 -1.64
N GLU A 171 2.05 6.40 -0.95
CA GLU A 171 1.50 6.24 0.40
C GLU A 171 0.23 5.36 0.46
N GLU A 172 -0.31 4.98 -0.70
CA GLU A 172 -1.47 4.09 -0.82
C GLU A 172 -1.09 2.81 -1.58
N ALA A 173 -1.72 1.71 -1.18
CA ALA A 173 -1.70 0.45 -1.90
C ALA A 173 -2.93 0.35 -2.80
N LEU A 174 -2.94 -0.67 -3.66
CA LEU A 174 -4.12 -1.05 -4.44
C LEU A 174 -4.68 -2.40 -3.97
N ALA A 175 -6.01 -2.52 -3.92
CA ALA A 175 -6.69 -3.80 -3.79
C ALA A 175 -7.59 -4.04 -5.01
N ALA A 176 -7.56 -5.26 -5.53
CA ALA A 176 -8.62 -5.75 -6.40
C ALA A 176 -9.75 -6.31 -5.53
N ILE A 177 -10.99 -5.94 -5.83
CA ILE A 177 -12.19 -6.34 -5.12
C ILE A 177 -13.15 -6.98 -6.13
N GLU A 178 -13.36 -8.28 -5.97
CA GLU A 178 -14.26 -9.08 -6.81
C GLU A 178 -15.63 -9.17 -6.13
N PHE A 179 -16.65 -8.59 -6.75
CA PHE A 179 -18.05 -8.63 -6.31
C PHE A 179 -18.84 -9.70 -7.05
N ARG A 180 -19.69 -10.43 -6.33
CA ARG A 180 -20.67 -11.42 -6.84
C ARG A 180 -22.00 -11.31 -6.10
N GLY A 181 -23.05 -11.95 -6.60
CA GLY A 181 -24.33 -12.11 -5.91
C GLY A 181 -25.51 -11.38 -6.56
N ALA A 182 -26.19 -10.51 -5.80
CA ALA A 182 -27.32 -9.73 -6.28
C ALA A 182 -26.84 -8.38 -6.87
N PRO A 183 -27.54 -7.81 -7.87
CA PRO A 183 -27.29 -6.45 -8.29
C PRO A 183 -27.58 -5.48 -7.15
N GLY A 184 -26.77 -4.43 -7.02
CA GLY A 184 -26.88 -3.53 -5.87
C GLY A 184 -25.89 -2.38 -5.89
N ARG A 185 -26.13 -1.43 -5.00
CA ARG A 185 -25.22 -0.32 -4.70
C ARG A 185 -24.33 -0.72 -3.53
N VAL A 186 -23.03 -0.52 -3.67
CA VAL A 186 -22.04 -0.83 -2.64
C VAL A 186 -21.35 0.47 -2.24
N PRO A 187 -21.67 1.04 -1.05
CA PRO A 187 -21.03 2.26 -0.57
C PRO A 187 -19.63 2.01 0.02
N GLY A 188 -19.32 0.75 0.38
CA GLY A 188 -18.03 0.40 0.94
C GLY A 188 -17.88 -1.09 1.16
N VAL A 189 -16.67 -1.51 1.52
CA VAL A 189 -16.33 -2.88 1.90
C VAL A 189 -15.46 -2.89 3.13
N GLY A 190 -15.84 -3.67 4.13
CA GLY A 190 -14.99 -3.98 5.28
C GLY A 190 -14.39 -5.37 5.15
N PHE A 191 -13.18 -5.58 5.64
CA PHE A 191 -12.52 -6.90 5.70
C PHE A 191 -11.47 -6.95 6.80
N HIS A 192 -11.16 -8.16 7.26
CA HIS A 192 -10.07 -8.39 8.21
C HIS A 192 -8.71 -8.29 7.53
N VAL A 193 -7.79 -7.56 8.15
CA VAL A 193 -6.46 -7.24 7.60
C VAL A 193 -5.30 -7.64 8.50
N ALA A 194 -5.56 -8.15 9.71
CA ALA A 194 -4.49 -8.70 10.53
C ALA A 194 -3.82 -9.89 9.82
N ASP A 195 -2.48 -9.91 9.86
CA ASP A 195 -1.64 -11.00 9.36
C ASP A 195 -1.73 -11.30 7.86
N ILE A 196 -2.39 -10.45 7.05
CA ILE A 196 -2.40 -10.60 5.60
C ILE A 196 -1.07 -10.11 5.00
N PRO A 197 -0.49 -10.82 4.01
CA PRO A 197 0.69 -10.36 3.32
C PRO A 197 0.32 -9.19 2.40
N LEU A 198 1.16 -8.17 2.39
CA LEU A 198 1.16 -7.19 1.32
C LEU A 198 2.15 -7.61 0.23
N TYR A 199 1.88 -7.21 -1.00
CA TYR A 199 2.64 -7.55 -2.18
C TYR A 199 3.26 -6.29 -2.80
N VAL A 200 4.44 -6.41 -3.40
CA VAL A 200 5.10 -5.32 -4.12
C VAL A 200 5.44 -5.75 -5.54
N LYS A 201 5.17 -4.85 -6.49
CA LYS A 201 5.55 -4.96 -7.89
C LYS A 201 5.78 -3.56 -8.46
N ASP A 202 6.88 -3.36 -9.18
CA ASP A 202 7.18 -2.14 -9.94
C ASP A 202 6.94 -0.83 -9.16
N GLY A 203 7.40 -0.75 -7.91
CA GLY A 203 7.21 0.46 -7.10
C GLY A 203 5.96 0.45 -6.21
N ARG A 204 4.98 -0.40 -6.51
CA ARG A 204 3.62 -0.29 -5.97
C ARG A 204 3.29 -1.40 -4.98
N VAL A 205 2.55 -1.03 -3.94
CA VAL A 205 2.05 -1.94 -2.90
C VAL A 205 0.65 -2.43 -3.28
N TYR A 206 0.39 -3.71 -3.04
CA TYR A 206 -0.87 -4.37 -3.36
C TYR A 206 -1.35 -5.20 -2.17
N TYR A 207 -2.65 -5.14 -1.91
CA TYR A 207 -3.34 -6.08 -1.04
C TYR A 207 -3.63 -7.39 -1.78
N PRO A 208 -3.81 -8.51 -1.07
CA PRO A 208 -4.38 -9.71 -1.67
C PRO A 208 -5.79 -9.44 -2.25
N LEU A 209 -6.27 -10.34 -3.11
CA LEU A 209 -7.60 -10.24 -3.71
C LEU A 209 -8.68 -10.25 -2.62
N VAL A 210 -9.57 -9.26 -2.61
CA VAL A 210 -10.75 -9.23 -1.75
C VAL A 210 -11.94 -9.79 -2.52
N ARG A 211 -12.65 -10.76 -1.96
CA ARG A 211 -13.89 -11.32 -2.53
C ARG A 211 -15.07 -10.83 -1.72
N ALA A 212 -16.03 -10.20 -2.36
CA ALA A 212 -17.25 -9.67 -1.75
C ALA A 212 -18.50 -10.30 -2.36
N GLU A 213 -19.42 -10.74 -1.52
CA GLU A 213 -20.74 -11.28 -1.88
C GLU A 213 -21.80 -10.26 -1.48
N VAL A 214 -22.55 -9.78 -2.46
CA VAL A 214 -23.62 -8.79 -2.32
C VAL A 214 -24.95 -9.51 -2.19
N GLY A 215 -25.62 -9.33 -1.06
CA GLY A 215 -26.97 -9.79 -0.79
C GLY A 215 -27.98 -8.64 -0.82
N ALA A 216 -29.23 -8.93 -0.45
CA ALA A 216 -30.33 -7.95 -0.50
C ALA A 216 -30.11 -6.71 0.39
N SER A 217 -29.46 -6.87 1.54
CA SER A 217 -29.21 -5.80 2.52
C SER A 217 -27.84 -5.90 3.20
N ARG A 218 -26.93 -6.71 2.65
CA ARG A 218 -25.62 -6.95 3.24
C ARG A 218 -24.56 -7.22 2.20
N VAL A 219 -23.33 -6.80 2.48
CA VAL A 219 -22.14 -7.18 1.74
C VAL A 219 -21.27 -7.99 2.69
N SER A 220 -20.97 -9.23 2.34
CA SER A 220 -19.99 -10.03 3.07
C SER A 220 -18.68 -10.09 2.29
N SER A 221 -17.53 -10.13 2.96
CA SER A 221 -16.24 -10.15 2.27
C SER A 221 -15.23 -11.07 2.94
N ARG A 222 -14.23 -11.49 2.18
CA ARG A 222 -13.06 -12.25 2.66
C ARG A 222 -11.83 -11.93 1.84
N VAL A 223 -10.66 -12.05 2.45
CA VAL A 223 -9.37 -11.87 1.78
C VAL A 223 -8.85 -13.23 1.30
N ASP A 224 -8.63 -13.33 -0.01
CA ASP A 224 -7.96 -14.45 -0.66
C ASP A 224 -6.46 -14.14 -0.67
N GLN A 225 -5.67 -14.98 0.00
CA GLN A 225 -4.25 -14.73 0.29
C GLN A 225 -3.35 -14.70 -0.96
N ARG A 226 -3.91 -14.77 -2.17
CA ARG A 226 -3.17 -14.72 -3.44
C ARG A 226 -2.87 -13.28 -3.86
N PRO A 227 -1.73 -13.04 -4.55
CA PRO A 227 -1.44 -11.73 -5.12
C PRO A 227 -2.50 -11.36 -6.17
N PRO A 228 -2.93 -10.08 -6.24
CA PRO A 228 -3.94 -9.64 -7.20
C PRO A 228 -3.36 -9.42 -8.60
N VAL A 229 -2.03 -9.34 -8.73
CA VAL A 229 -1.33 -9.17 -10.00
C VAL A 229 -0.22 -10.20 -10.13
N GLU A 230 -0.03 -10.73 -11.33
CA GLU A 230 1.01 -11.70 -11.62
C GLU A 230 2.41 -11.11 -11.41
N GLY A 231 3.30 -11.90 -10.82
CA GLY A 231 4.70 -11.50 -10.54
C GLY A 231 4.88 -10.62 -9.31
N ALA A 232 3.82 -10.26 -8.58
CA ALA A 232 3.96 -9.53 -7.32
C ALA A 232 4.63 -10.39 -6.24
N ARG A 233 5.51 -9.79 -5.44
CA ARG A 233 6.26 -10.50 -4.39
C ARG A 233 5.76 -10.09 -3.01
N GLY A 234 5.52 -11.07 -2.13
CA GLY A 234 5.11 -10.79 -0.74
C GLY A 234 6.21 -10.13 0.07
N VAL A 235 5.86 -9.14 0.89
CA VAL A 235 6.80 -8.34 1.69
C VAL A 235 7.13 -8.99 3.04
N GLN A 236 6.25 -9.85 3.57
CA GLN A 236 6.46 -10.46 4.89
C GLN A 236 6.24 -11.97 4.93
N ARG A 237 7.13 -12.64 5.69
CA ARG A 237 6.96 -14.00 6.23
C ARG A 237 6.24 -13.89 7.58
N SER A 238 4.94 -13.59 7.61
CA SER A 238 4.20 -13.84 8.85
C SER A 238 4.28 -15.36 9.11
N ARG A 239 4.64 -15.76 10.33
CA ARG A 239 4.50 -17.16 10.75
C ARG A 239 3.00 -17.45 10.72
N GLN A 240 2.52 -17.96 9.59
CA GLN A 240 1.14 -18.39 9.38
C GLN A 240 0.75 -19.38 10.47
N ARG A 241 0.16 -18.90 11.57
CA ARG A 241 -0.64 -19.74 12.45
C ARG A 241 -2.02 -19.76 11.82
N GLY A 242 -2.32 -20.82 11.06
CA GLY A 242 -3.55 -21.06 10.32
C GLY A 242 -4.78 -20.28 10.79
N ILE A 243 -4.93 -19.05 10.27
CA ILE A 243 -6.12 -18.24 10.50
C ILE A 243 -7.08 -18.59 9.37
N LEU A 244 -8.24 -19.13 9.73
CA LEU A 244 -9.33 -19.37 8.79
C LEU A 244 -9.73 -18.04 8.13
N PRO A 245 -10.08 -18.01 6.83
CA PRO A 245 -10.56 -16.80 6.19
C PRO A 245 -11.78 -16.28 6.94
N GLN A 246 -11.63 -15.12 7.61
CA GLN A 246 -12.71 -14.50 8.36
C GLN A 246 -13.63 -13.76 7.40
N VAL A 247 -14.92 -14.06 7.47
CA VAL A 247 -15.96 -13.38 6.70
C VAL A 247 -16.37 -12.13 7.47
N PHE A 248 -16.22 -10.98 6.86
CA PHE A 248 -16.69 -9.71 7.40
C PHE A 248 -18.04 -9.37 6.78
N VAL A 249 -19.00 -8.82 7.54
CA VAL A 249 -20.33 -8.48 7.02
C VAL A 249 -20.65 -7.01 7.31
N VAL A 250 -21.09 -6.30 6.29
CA VAL A 250 -21.56 -4.91 6.35
C VAL A 250 -23.03 -4.89 5.96
N THR A 251 -23.87 -4.27 6.79
CA THR A 251 -25.26 -3.96 6.41
C THR A 251 -25.26 -2.70 5.55
N ILE A 252 -25.93 -2.77 4.39
CA ILE A 252 -26.05 -1.68 3.40
C ILE A 252 -27.46 -1.10 3.36
#